data_AF-A0A821FF78-F1
#
_entry.id   AF-A0A821FF78-F1
#
_cell.length_a   1.000
_cell.length_b   1.000
_cell.length_c   1.000
_cell.angle_alpha   90.00
_cell.angle_beta   90.00
_cell.angle_gamma   90.00
#
_symmetry.space_group_name_H-M   'P 1'
#
loop_
_entity.id
_entity.type
_entity.pdbx_description
1 polymer ?
#
loop_
_entity_poly.entity_id
_entity_poly.type
_entity_poly.pdbx_seq_one_letter_code
_entity_poly.pdbx_strand_id
1 'polypeptide(L)'
;MQFVEFGSFRSGHRLQWWNLLTILEMDSLPIHEESVAILIMHALLQLGPNEMDQHPSDYSWCSESHQQLLEDHFVDEFILRLNHRLDDCELNWHNELVLVLVTIITMRIYTICKETQEDRVKELILKCRKVGEKWIDLISEGIQSLISSDLKE
;
A
#
# COMPACT_ATOMS: atom_id res chain seq x y z
N MET A 1 20.29 -5.18 -9.32
CA MET A 1 19.73 -5.74 -8.06
C MET A 1 18.20 -5.62 -8.07
N GLN A 2 17.66 -4.41 -8.25
CA GLN A 2 16.22 -4.13 -8.41
C GLN A 2 15.47 -5.05 -9.41
N PHE A 3 16.06 -5.39 -10.57
CA PHE A 3 15.43 -6.31 -11.55
C PHE A 3 15.22 -7.73 -10.98
N VAL A 4 16.17 -8.23 -10.19
CA VAL A 4 16.09 -9.56 -9.55
C VAL A 4 15.09 -9.54 -8.40
N GLU A 5 15.07 -8.47 -7.61
CA GLU A 5 14.11 -8.27 -6.52
C GLU A 5 12.69 -8.12 -7.05
N PHE A 6 12.48 -7.38 -8.15
CA PHE A 6 11.17 -7.29 -8.79
C PHE A 6 10.74 -8.61 -9.44
N GLY A 7 11.67 -9.32 -10.10
CA GLY A 7 11.41 -10.66 -10.61
C GLY A 7 11.02 -11.64 -9.50
N SER A 8 11.66 -11.52 -8.34
CA SER A 8 11.35 -12.31 -7.14
C SER A 8 9.99 -11.92 -6.55
N PHE A 9 9.69 -10.62 -6.45
CA PHE A 9 8.40 -10.10 -6.01
C PHE A 9 7.23 -10.66 -6.83
N ARG A 10 7.42 -10.76 -8.14
CA ARG A 10 6.44 -11.29 -9.11
C ARG A 10 6.44 -12.81 -9.23
N SER A 11 7.35 -13.51 -8.55
CA SER A 11 7.46 -14.96 -8.65
C SER A 11 6.37 -15.63 -7.80
N GLY A 12 5.38 -16.20 -8.48
CA GLY A 12 4.26 -16.92 -7.85
C GLY A 12 3.16 -15.97 -7.37
N HIS A 13 1.99 -16.05 -7.99
CA HIS A 13 0.86 -15.19 -7.67
C HIS A 13 0.34 -15.36 -6.23
N ARG A 14 0.50 -16.55 -5.65
CA ARG A 14 0.16 -16.83 -4.23
C ARG A 14 1.20 -16.28 -3.23
N LEU A 15 2.40 -15.92 -3.68
CA LEU A 15 3.45 -15.37 -2.81
C LEU A 15 3.54 -13.86 -2.88
N GLN A 16 2.81 -13.22 -3.78
CA GLN A 16 2.95 -11.80 -4.05
C GLN A 16 2.74 -10.93 -2.81
N TRP A 17 1.75 -11.26 -1.96
CA TRP A 17 1.49 -10.53 -0.72
C TRP A 17 2.57 -10.77 0.34
N TRP A 18 3.08 -11.99 0.46
CA TRP A 18 4.22 -12.32 1.34
C TRP A 18 5.50 -11.60 0.90
N ASN A 19 5.73 -11.52 -0.40
CA ASN A 19 6.86 -10.80 -0.95
C ASN A 19 6.72 -9.29 -0.67
N LEU A 20 5.51 -8.73 -0.80
CA LEU A 20 5.27 -7.32 -0.45
C LEU A 20 5.51 -7.05 1.04
N LEU A 21 5.02 -7.95 1.91
CA LEU A 21 5.24 -7.82 3.35
C LEU A 21 6.75 -7.84 3.68
N THR A 22 7.50 -8.75 3.06
CA THR A 22 8.97 -8.81 3.18
C THR A 22 9.63 -7.51 2.69
N ILE A 23 9.18 -6.96 1.55
CA ILE A 23 9.69 -5.68 1.03
C ILE A 23 9.45 -4.54 2.02
N LEU A 24 8.26 -4.49 2.63
CA LEU A 24 7.92 -3.49 3.64
C LEU A 24 8.76 -3.64 4.92
N GLU A 25 9.07 -4.88 5.31
CA GLU A 25 9.89 -5.17 6.48
C GLU A 25 11.37 -4.87 6.27
N MET A 26 11.91 -5.23 5.09
CA MET A 26 13.35 -5.13 4.81
C MET A 26 13.75 -3.80 4.17
N ASP A 27 12.78 -2.96 3.80
CA ASP A 27 12.96 -1.76 2.94
C ASP A 27 13.81 -2.08 1.69
N SER A 28 13.59 -3.28 1.13
CA SER A 28 14.47 -3.86 0.11
C SER A 28 14.25 -3.27 -1.29
N LEU A 29 13.15 -2.55 -1.50
CA LEU A 29 12.88 -1.84 -2.74
C LEU A 29 12.63 -0.36 -2.45
N PRO A 30 13.24 0.56 -3.21
CA PRO A 30 13.04 1.98 -3.02
C PRO A 30 11.64 2.38 -3.51
N ILE A 31 10.65 2.28 -2.64
CA ILE A 31 9.23 2.62 -2.94
C ILE A 31 9.08 4.10 -3.36
N HIS A 32 10.05 4.94 -3.01
CA HIS A 32 10.12 6.34 -3.44
C HIS A 32 10.51 6.52 -4.91
N GLU A 33 11.00 5.46 -5.58
CA GLU A 33 11.21 5.49 -7.02
C GLU A 33 9.88 5.22 -7.73
N GLU A 34 9.46 6.15 -8.59
CA GLU A 34 8.20 6.07 -9.34
C GLU A 34 8.03 4.74 -10.09
N SER A 35 9.10 4.27 -10.75
CA SER A 35 9.09 3.01 -11.49
C SER A 35 8.78 1.82 -10.58
N VAL A 36 9.37 1.77 -9.38
CA VAL A 36 9.14 0.72 -8.39
C VAL A 36 7.72 0.80 -7.84
N ALA A 37 7.24 2.00 -7.47
CA ALA A 37 5.88 2.21 -6.99
C ALA A 37 4.84 1.75 -8.03
N ILE A 38 5.01 2.13 -9.30
CA ILE A 38 4.15 1.72 -10.41
C ILE A 38 4.13 0.20 -10.55
N LEU A 39 5.30 -0.44 -10.52
CA LEU A 39 5.41 -1.89 -10.65
C LEU A 39 4.73 -2.64 -9.48
N ILE A 40 4.84 -2.14 -8.25
CA ILE A 40 4.13 -2.69 -7.10
C ILE A 40 2.62 -2.49 -7.28
N MET A 41 2.17 -1.28 -7.64
CA MET A 41 0.74 -1.00 -7.89
C MET A 41 0.15 -1.93 -8.95
N HIS A 42 0.84 -2.11 -10.08
CA HIS A 42 0.40 -3.04 -11.14
C HIS A 42 0.27 -4.47 -10.63
N ALA A 43 1.22 -4.93 -9.83
CA ALA A 43 1.14 -6.26 -9.26
C ALA A 43 -0.08 -6.37 -8.33
N LEU A 44 -0.29 -5.42 -7.43
CA LEU A 44 -1.39 -5.45 -6.45
C LEU A 44 -2.78 -5.44 -7.08
N LEU A 45 -2.91 -4.75 -8.21
CA LEU A 45 -4.19 -4.61 -8.93
C LEU A 45 -4.41 -5.70 -9.97
N GLN A 46 -3.38 -6.49 -10.31
CA GLN A 46 -3.52 -7.57 -11.26
C GLN A 46 -4.44 -8.67 -10.71
N LEU A 47 -5.49 -8.97 -11.47
CA LEU A 47 -6.29 -10.17 -11.26
C LEU A 47 -5.45 -11.39 -11.62
N GLY A 48 -5.35 -12.35 -10.70
CA GLY A 48 -4.81 -13.67 -11.00
C GLY A 48 -5.75 -14.52 -11.84
N PRO A 49 -5.32 -15.72 -12.24
CA PRO A 49 -6.23 -16.69 -12.82
C PRO A 49 -7.40 -16.94 -11.86
N ASN A 50 -8.62 -16.89 -12.40
CA ASN A 50 -9.79 -17.41 -11.70
C ASN A 50 -9.78 -18.92 -11.90
N GLU A 51 -10.12 -19.69 -10.88
CA GLU A 51 -10.30 -21.14 -11.00
C GLU A 51 -11.46 -21.42 -11.96
N MET A 52 -11.16 -21.57 -13.26
CA MET A 52 -12.17 -21.87 -14.29
C MET A 52 -12.64 -23.33 -14.22
N ASP A 53 -11.99 -24.17 -13.42
CA ASP A 53 -12.26 -25.60 -13.31
C ASP A 53 -13.19 -25.98 -12.14
N GLN A 54 -13.72 -25.00 -11.41
CA GLN A 54 -14.67 -25.22 -10.32
C GLN A 54 -16.12 -25.07 -10.79
N HIS A 55 -17.04 -25.83 -10.17
CA HIS A 55 -18.46 -25.79 -10.47
C HIS A 55 -18.98 -24.32 -10.42
N PRO A 56 -20.00 -23.93 -11.21
CA PRO A 56 -20.52 -22.56 -11.23
C PRO A 56 -21.03 -22.01 -9.88
N SER A 57 -21.16 -22.88 -8.87
CA SER A 57 -21.50 -22.52 -7.48
C SER A 57 -20.29 -22.19 -6.59
N ASP A 58 -19.07 -22.48 -7.03
CA ASP A 58 -17.82 -22.33 -6.27
C ASP A 58 -16.97 -21.15 -6.78
N TYR A 59 -17.52 -20.24 -7.61
CA TYR A 59 -16.81 -19.03 -8.01
C TYR A 59 -16.43 -18.19 -6.78
N SER A 60 -15.18 -18.30 -6.34
CA SER A 60 -14.59 -17.37 -5.40
C SER A 60 -14.48 -16.00 -6.08
N TRP A 61 -15.17 -15.00 -5.53
CA TRP A 61 -15.03 -13.60 -5.94
C TRP A 61 -13.60 -13.07 -5.75
N CYS A 62 -12.82 -13.74 -4.88
CA CYS A 62 -11.42 -13.45 -4.63
C CYS A 62 -10.53 -14.37 -5.48
N SER A 63 -9.73 -13.78 -6.37
CA SER A 63 -8.70 -14.52 -7.13
C SER A 63 -7.67 -15.16 -6.20
N GLU A 64 -7.05 -16.26 -6.62
CA GLU A 64 -5.96 -16.93 -5.89
C GLU A 64 -4.82 -16.00 -5.49
N SER A 65 -4.60 -14.93 -6.28
CA SER A 65 -3.53 -13.95 -6.00
C SER A 65 -3.82 -13.06 -4.80
N HIS A 66 -5.03 -13.12 -4.24
CA HIS A 66 -5.45 -12.31 -3.10
C HIS A 66 -6.00 -13.14 -1.95
N GLN A 67 -5.99 -14.47 -2.05
CA GLN A 67 -6.54 -15.36 -1.02
C GLN A 67 -5.89 -15.13 0.36
N GLN A 68 -4.62 -14.75 0.41
CA GLN A 68 -3.91 -14.44 1.66
C GLN A 68 -4.58 -13.30 2.43
N LEU A 69 -5.27 -12.38 1.76
CA LEU A 69 -5.99 -11.28 2.41
C LEU A 69 -7.25 -11.75 3.15
N LEU A 70 -7.68 -12.99 2.96
CA LEU A 70 -8.75 -13.61 3.75
C LEU A 70 -8.23 -14.24 5.05
N GLU A 71 -6.93 -14.21 5.29
CA GLU A 71 -6.30 -14.76 6.50
C GLU A 71 -6.07 -13.66 7.54
N ASP A 72 -6.86 -13.65 8.61
CA ASP A 72 -6.84 -12.59 9.64
C ASP A 72 -5.43 -12.36 10.22
N HIS A 73 -4.69 -13.43 10.51
CA HIS A 73 -3.33 -13.30 11.06
C HIS A 73 -2.36 -12.62 10.07
N PHE A 74 -2.54 -12.87 8.77
CA PHE A 74 -1.72 -12.25 7.74
C PHE A 74 -2.06 -10.77 7.63
N VAL A 75 -3.35 -10.44 7.59
CA VAL A 75 -3.84 -9.05 7.55
C VAL A 75 -3.36 -8.26 8.77
N ASP A 76 -3.36 -8.87 9.95
CA ASP A 76 -2.88 -8.25 11.19
C ASP A 76 -1.41 -7.82 11.09
N GLU A 77 -0.54 -8.72 10.65
CA GLU A 77 0.88 -8.42 10.45
C GLU A 77 1.05 -7.36 9.36
N PHE A 78 0.25 -7.43 8.30
CA PHE A 78 0.27 -6.43 7.22
C PHE A 78 -0.09 -5.04 7.72
N ILE A 79 -1.18 -4.90 8.49
CA ILE A 79 -1.62 -3.64 9.09
C ILE A 79 -0.54 -3.08 10.02
N LEU A 80 0.13 -3.94 10.79
CA LEU A 80 1.22 -3.53 11.67
C LEU A 80 2.37 -2.90 10.88
N ARG A 81 2.83 -3.56 9.81
CA ARG A 81 3.94 -3.06 8.98
C ARG A 81 3.59 -1.81 8.19
N LEU A 82 2.36 -1.72 7.66
CA LEU A 82 1.89 -0.50 6.99
C LEU A 82 1.78 0.67 7.97
N ASN A 83 1.35 0.44 9.21
CA ASN A 83 1.32 1.47 10.23
C ASN A 83 2.72 2.01 10.53
N HIS A 84 3.70 1.13 10.75
CA HIS A 84 5.08 1.55 10.98
C HIS A 84 5.62 2.34 9.80
N ARG A 85 5.39 1.86 8.56
CA ARG A 85 5.86 2.56 7.37
C ARG A 85 5.19 3.92 7.19
N LEU A 86 3.92 4.04 7.58
CA LEU A 86 3.20 5.30 7.56
C LEU A 86 3.71 6.29 8.61
N ASP A 87 4.09 5.81 9.80
CA ASP A 87 4.70 6.64 10.85
C ASP A 87 6.05 7.21 10.39
N ASP A 88 6.89 6.38 9.76
CA ASP A 88 8.15 6.84 9.15
C ASP A 88 7.93 7.84 8.01
N CYS A 89 6.87 7.60 7.22
CA CYS A 89 6.48 8.45 6.10
C CYS A 89 5.99 9.81 6.58
N GLU A 90 5.14 9.88 7.62
CA GLU A 90 4.56 11.13 8.14
C GLU A 90 5.63 12.18 8.48
N LEU A 91 6.78 11.75 8.99
CA LEU A 91 7.93 12.59 9.32
C LEU A 91 8.74 13.05 8.09
N ASN A 92 8.61 12.35 6.97
CA ASN A 92 9.38 12.51 5.74
C ASN A 92 8.48 12.79 4.52
N TRP A 93 7.95 14.02 4.46
CA TRP A 93 7.02 14.47 3.40
C TRP A 93 7.57 14.44 1.96
N HIS A 94 8.89 14.27 1.79
CA HIS A 94 9.56 14.16 0.49
C HIS A 94 9.28 12.85 -0.26
N ASN A 95 8.46 11.96 0.31
CA ASN A 95 8.21 10.63 -0.21
C ASN A 95 6.70 10.36 -0.32
N GLU A 96 6.04 11.16 -1.13
CA GLU A 96 4.60 11.09 -1.37
C GLU A 96 4.16 9.76 -1.96
N LEU A 97 5.04 9.10 -2.73
CA LEU A 97 4.79 7.80 -3.31
C LEU A 97 4.62 6.70 -2.25
N VAL A 98 5.28 6.80 -1.10
CA VAL A 98 5.05 5.88 0.01
C VAL A 98 3.64 6.03 0.57
N LEU A 99 3.16 7.26 0.79
CA LEU A 99 1.80 7.50 1.27
C LEU A 99 0.76 6.96 0.27
N VAL A 100 0.98 7.22 -1.02
CA VAL A 100 0.12 6.70 -2.10
C VAL A 100 0.11 5.18 -2.10
N LEU A 101 1.26 4.53 -2.04
CA LEU A 101 1.36 3.08 -2.09
C LEU A 101 0.73 2.43 -0.86
N VAL A 102 1.01 2.95 0.34
CA VAL A 102 0.39 2.48 1.60
C VAL A 102 -1.13 2.61 1.53
N THR A 103 -1.64 3.72 0.98
CA THR A 103 -3.08 3.93 0.78
C THR A 103 -3.68 2.89 -0.18
N ILE A 104 -3.03 2.64 -1.32
CA ILE A 104 -3.51 1.66 -2.30
C ILE A 104 -3.51 0.25 -1.74
N ILE A 105 -2.44 -0.13 -1.03
CA ILE A 105 -2.36 -1.43 -0.35
C ILE A 105 -3.50 -1.57 0.66
N THR A 106 -3.67 -0.58 1.53
CA THR A 106 -4.70 -0.61 2.58
C THR A 106 -6.11 -0.69 1.99
N MET A 107 -6.38 0.07 0.92
CA MET A 107 -7.66 -0.01 0.20
C MET A 107 -7.86 -1.39 -0.43
N ARG A 108 -6.81 -2.01 -0.99
CA ARG A 108 -6.92 -3.35 -1.55
C ARG A 108 -7.21 -4.40 -0.48
N ILE A 109 -6.57 -4.29 0.69
CA ILE A 109 -6.88 -5.12 1.86
C ILE A 109 -8.36 -4.94 2.23
N TYR A 110 -8.84 -3.70 2.35
CA TYR A 110 -10.22 -3.39 2.71
C TYR A 110 -11.25 -4.04 1.77
N THR A 111 -10.96 -4.07 0.47
CA THR A 111 -11.88 -4.68 -0.51
C THR A 111 -11.95 -6.20 -0.43
N ILE A 112 -10.99 -6.86 0.25
CA ILE A 112 -10.83 -8.32 0.21
C ILE A 112 -10.94 -8.97 1.59
N CYS A 113 -10.52 -8.29 2.65
CA CYS A 113 -10.45 -8.87 3.99
C CYS A 113 -11.82 -9.30 4.52
N LYS A 114 -11.81 -10.15 5.53
CA LYS A 114 -13.02 -10.53 6.26
C LYS A 114 -13.56 -9.36 7.07
N GLU A 115 -14.85 -9.39 7.38
CA GLU A 115 -15.55 -8.41 8.22
C GLU A 115 -14.85 -8.21 9.58
N THR A 116 -14.22 -9.25 10.12
CA THR A 116 -13.44 -9.23 11.37
C THR A 116 -12.29 -8.22 11.36
N GLN A 117 -11.80 -7.85 10.18
CA GLN A 117 -10.65 -6.95 10.00
C GLN A 117 -11.04 -5.56 9.51
N GLU A 118 -12.29 -5.35 9.09
CA GLU A 118 -12.72 -4.11 8.45
C GLU A 118 -12.42 -2.85 9.27
N ASP A 119 -12.73 -2.88 10.56
CA ASP A 119 -12.58 -1.70 11.43
C ASP A 119 -11.11 -1.30 11.58
N ARG A 120 -10.22 -2.28 11.73
CA ARG A 120 -8.76 -2.04 11.81
C ARG A 120 -8.21 -1.49 10.50
N VAL A 121 -8.69 -2.00 9.37
CA VAL A 121 -8.29 -1.49 8.05
C VAL A 121 -8.84 -0.07 7.83
N LYS A 122 -10.09 0.21 8.23
CA LYS A 122 -10.68 1.57 8.20
C LYS A 122 -9.87 2.55 9.04
N GLU A 123 -9.42 2.17 10.23
CA GLU A 123 -8.55 3.00 11.07
C GLU A 123 -7.25 3.37 10.35
N LEU A 124 -6.61 2.41 9.66
CA LEU A 124 -5.40 2.67 8.87
C LEU A 124 -5.69 3.59 7.66
N ILE A 125 -6.83 3.43 6.97
CA ILE A 125 -7.26 4.34 5.89
C ILE A 125 -7.41 5.77 6.43
N LEU A 126 -8.06 5.93 7.58
CA LEU A 126 -8.25 7.23 8.22
C LEU A 126 -6.90 7.84 8.62
N LYS A 127 -5.94 7.02 9.08
CA LYS A 127 -4.58 7.49 9.37
C LYS A 127 -3.87 7.98 8.12
N CYS A 128 -3.93 7.23 7.00
CA CYS A 128 -3.37 7.67 5.71
C CYS A 128 -3.93 9.03 5.30
N ARG A 129 -5.25 9.21 5.41
CA ARG A 129 -5.92 10.47 5.10
C ARG A 129 -5.42 11.62 5.96
N LYS A 130 -5.30 11.42 7.28
CA LYS A 130 -4.80 12.44 8.21
C LYS A 130 -3.37 12.88 7.87
N VAL A 131 -2.49 11.94 7.49
CA VAL A 131 -1.13 12.26 7.06
C VAL A 131 -1.16 13.14 5.80
N GLY A 132 -1.98 12.78 4.80
CA GLY A 132 -2.14 13.58 3.59
C GLY A 132 -2.69 14.99 3.86
N GLU A 133 -3.73 15.10 4.70
CA GLU A 133 -4.30 16.40 5.11
C GLU A 133 -3.26 17.27 5.81
N LYS A 134 -2.48 16.71 6.75
CA LYS A 134 -1.39 17.41 7.44
C LYS A 134 -0.35 17.95 6.46
N TRP A 135 0.04 17.16 5.46
CA TRP A 135 1.01 17.63 4.46
C TRP A 135 0.44 18.73 3.57
N ILE A 136 -0.84 18.64 3.18
CA ILE A 136 -1.53 19.70 2.43
C ILE A 136 -1.50 21.01 3.23
N ASP A 137 -1.79 20.96 4.53
CA ASP A 137 -1.74 22.14 5.40
C ASP A 137 -0.34 22.74 5.46
N LEU A 138 0.69 21.92 5.70
CA LEU A 138 2.10 22.35 5.76
C LEU A 138 2.58 22.99 4.45
N ILE A 139 2.24 22.40 3.31
CA ILE A 139 2.58 22.95 1.99
C ILE A 139 1.85 24.28 1.77
N SER A 140 0.57 24.36 2.15
CA SER A 140 -0.23 25.58 2.00
C SER A 140 0.33 26.73 2.84
N GLU A 141 0.71 26.46 4.09
CA GLU A 141 1.38 27.43 4.96
C GLU A 141 2.72 27.88 4.39
N GLY A 142 3.52 26.94 3.88
CA GLY A 142 4.81 27.21 3.23
C GLY A 142 4.67 28.16 2.04
N ILE A 143 3.72 27.88 1.14
CA ILE A 143 3.43 28.72 -0.03
C ILE A 143 3.00 30.13 0.39
N GLN A 144 2.11 30.24 1.38
CA GLN A 144 1.66 31.56 1.88
C GLN A 144 2.81 32.36 2.48
N SER A 145 3.72 31.70 3.21
CA SER A 145 4.88 32.36 3.80
C SER A 145 5.81 32.97 2.74
N LEU A 146 6.10 32.24 1.65
CA LEU A 146 6.94 32.69 0.54
C LEU A 146 6.33 33.89 -0.20
N ILE A 147 5.03 33.84 -0.47
CA ILE A 147 4.31 34.97 -1.10
C ILE A 147 4.39 36.22 -0.21
N SER A 148 4.33 36.06 1.11
CA SER A 148 4.41 37.17 2.06
C SER A 148 5.82 37.76 2.23
N SER A 149 6.88 36.99 1.95
CA SER A 149 8.26 37.49 1.95
C SER A 149 8.58 38.24 0.66
N ASP A 150 8.13 37.76 -0.49
CA ASP A 150 8.37 38.40 -1.79
C ASP A 150 7.65 39.75 -1.94
N LEU A 151 6.56 39.97 -1.18
CA LEU A 151 5.84 41.24 -1.12
C LEU A 151 6.50 42.29 -0.20
N LYS A 152 7.55 41.90 0.55
CA LYS A 152 8.28 42.78 1.48
C LYS A 152 9.65 43.24 0.94
N GLU A 153 10.10 42.69 -0.19
CA GLU A 153 11.26 43.17 -0.97
C GLU A 153 10.82 44.12 -2.09
#